data_AF-A0A538NNR4-F1
#
_entry.id   AF-A0A538NNR4-F1
#
_cell.length_a   1.000
_cell.length_b   1.000
_cell.length_c   1.000
_cell.angle_alpha   90.00
_cell.angle_beta   90.00
_cell.angle_gamma   90.00
#
_symmetry.space_group_name_H-M   'P 1'
#
loop_
_entity.id
_entity.type
_entity.pdbx_description
1 polymer ?
#
loop_
_entity_poly.entity_id
_entity_poly.type
_entity_poly.pdbx_seq_one_letter_code
_entity_poly.pdbx_strand_id
1 'polypeptide(L)'
;MVSFNALHWIPEQQTTLSSIHSTLVSSGEAQLRLVSKGARKSLENVAEETRRTARWNAYFQDFDDPYLHLTPEEYAALAERSGFRVLRVSTKDHAWDFRSRMAFSGFCAVGCVAWTSRLPAGERTDFINDLLDRYQAVASPDSGEENTFKFYQMDISLLAI
;
A
#
# COMPACT_ATOMS: atom_id res chain seq x y z
N MET A 1 11.75 17.46 7.26
CA MET A 1 11.29 16.91 5.96
C MET A 1 9.86 16.38 6.11
N VAL A 2 9.05 16.45 5.05
CA VAL A 2 7.72 15.82 5.02
C VAL A 2 7.57 14.89 3.81
N SER A 3 6.85 13.78 3.96
CA SER A 3 6.45 12.92 2.84
C SER A 3 5.04 12.38 3.09
N PHE A 4 4.19 12.44 2.06
CA PHE A 4 2.77 12.08 2.19
C PHE A 4 2.41 10.98 1.19
N ASN A 5 2.10 9.79 1.70
CA ASN A 5 1.58 8.64 0.96
C ASN A 5 2.39 8.23 -0.28
N ALA A 6 3.71 8.38 -0.23
CA ALA A 6 4.59 8.00 -1.34
C ALA A 6 5.49 6.80 -0.99
N LEU A 7 6.03 6.78 0.23
CA LEU A 7 7.16 5.90 0.54
C LEU A 7 6.82 4.41 0.47
N HIS A 8 5.59 3.98 0.76
CA HIS A 8 5.20 2.56 0.75
C HIS A 8 5.33 1.86 -0.62
N TRP A 9 5.50 2.62 -1.71
CA TRP A 9 5.79 2.10 -3.05
C TRP A 9 7.28 1.84 -3.32
N ILE A 10 8.17 2.16 -2.36
CA ILE A 10 9.61 2.01 -2.52
C ILE A 10 10.05 0.73 -1.77
N PRO A 11 10.54 -0.31 -2.46
CA PRO A 11 11.02 -1.51 -1.79
C PRO A 11 12.25 -1.25 -0.91
N GLU A 12 13.17 -0.37 -1.33
CA GLU A 12 14.44 -0.09 -0.65
C GLU A 12 14.32 0.88 0.54
N GLN A 13 13.36 0.64 1.43
CA GLN A 13 13.05 1.53 2.57
C GLN A 13 14.25 1.89 3.43
N GLN A 14 15.15 0.93 3.69
CA GLN A 14 16.36 1.18 4.48
C GLN A 14 17.21 2.26 3.83
N THR A 15 17.47 2.13 2.53
CA THR A 15 18.25 3.11 1.75
C THR A 15 17.54 4.46 1.71
N THR A 16 16.20 4.45 1.53
CA THR A 16 15.40 5.68 1.55
C THR A 16 15.49 6.40 2.89
N LEU A 17 15.30 5.70 4.00
CA LEU A 17 15.38 6.28 5.34
C LEU A 17 16.79 6.79 5.66
N SER A 18 17.84 6.03 5.35
CA SER A 18 19.23 6.48 5.51
C SER A 18 19.54 7.73 4.67
N SER A 19 19.01 7.81 3.44
CA SER A 19 19.17 8.98 2.58
C SER A 19 18.44 10.20 3.17
N ILE A 20 17.22 10.01 3.66
CA ILE A 20 16.46 11.06 4.37
C ILE A 20 17.25 11.55 5.58
N HIS A 21 17.77 10.65 6.41
CA HIS A 21 18.57 11.00 7.58
C HIS A 21 19.77 11.87 7.20
N SER A 22 20.53 11.46 6.18
CA SER A 22 21.74 12.16 5.73
C SER A 22 21.52 13.59 5.21
N THR A 23 20.28 13.93 4.82
CA THR A 23 19.93 15.25 4.28
C THR A 23 19.34 16.19 5.33
N LEU A 24 19.01 15.69 6.52
CA LEU A 24 18.52 16.50 7.61
C LEU A 24 19.68 17.19 8.33
N VAL A 25 19.43 18.43 8.77
CA VAL A 25 20.29 19.09 9.75
C VAL A 25 20.29 18.30 11.06
N SER A 26 21.31 18.49 11.89
CA SER A 26 21.35 17.92 13.23
C SER A 26 20.06 18.23 13.99
N SER A 27 19.47 17.21 14.63
CA SER A 27 18.19 17.30 15.32
C SER A 27 17.01 17.72 14.43
N GLY A 28 17.12 17.52 13.11
CA GLY A 28 16.04 17.74 12.16
C GLY A 28 14.96 16.68 12.30
N GLU A 29 13.70 17.08 12.10
CA GLU A 29 12.56 16.18 12.16
C GLU A 29 12.09 15.73 10.76
N ALA A 30 11.64 14.48 10.67
CA ALA A 30 10.90 13.96 9.52
C ALA A 30 9.48 13.57 9.94
N GLN A 31 8.50 14.02 9.15
CA GLN A 31 7.09 13.68 9.31
C GLN A 31 6.66 12.89 8.08
N LEU A 32 6.41 11.59 8.26
CA LEU A 32 6.12 10.68 7.16
C LEU A 32 4.72 10.11 7.33
N ARG A 33 3.97 10.08 6.24
CA ARG A 33 2.68 9.41 6.15
C ARG A 33 2.74 8.36 5.06
N LEU A 34 2.28 7.15 5.36
CA LEU A 34 2.25 6.05 4.40
C LEU A 34 1.08 5.10 4.68
N VAL A 35 0.68 4.35 3.65
CA VAL A 35 -0.17 3.18 3.84
C VAL A 35 0.69 2.08 4.45
N SER A 36 0.18 1.46 5.51
CA SER A 36 0.89 0.44 6.28
C SER A 36 0.14 -0.88 6.25
N LYS A 37 0.86 -1.98 6.51
CA LYS A 37 0.22 -3.27 6.77
C LYS A 37 -0.58 -3.19 8.07
N GLY A 38 -1.73 -3.86 8.10
CA GLY A 38 -2.52 -4.06 9.31
C GLY A 38 -3.14 -5.44 9.34
N ALA A 39 -4.14 -5.62 10.21
CA ALA A 39 -4.79 -6.91 10.41
C ALA A 39 -5.62 -7.37 9.20
N ARG A 40 -6.31 -6.44 8.54
CA ARG A 40 -7.05 -6.69 7.30
C ARG A 40 -6.09 -6.69 6.10
N LYS A 41 -6.23 -7.66 5.18
CA LYS A 41 -5.48 -7.64 3.91
C LYS A 41 -5.83 -6.38 3.12
N SER A 42 -4.81 -5.75 2.55
CA SER A 42 -4.99 -4.59 1.67
C SER A 42 -5.53 -5.02 0.30
N LEU A 43 -5.96 -4.04 -0.50
CA LEU A 43 -6.33 -4.27 -1.89
C LEU A 43 -5.15 -4.83 -2.69
N GLU A 44 -3.94 -4.35 -2.41
CA GLU A 44 -2.71 -4.78 -3.05
C GLU A 44 -2.35 -6.23 -2.69
N ASN A 45 -2.58 -6.67 -1.45
CA ASN A 45 -2.45 -8.09 -1.11
C ASN A 45 -3.44 -8.96 -1.92
N VAL A 46 -4.67 -8.49 -2.10
CA VAL A 46 -5.65 -9.22 -2.89
C VAL A 46 -5.28 -9.20 -4.38
N ALA A 47 -4.68 -8.12 -4.90
CA ALA A 47 -4.15 -8.06 -6.26
C ALA A 47 -3.04 -9.09 -6.49
N GLU A 48 -2.12 -9.22 -5.52
CA GLU A 48 -1.08 -10.24 -5.50
C GLU A 48 -1.64 -11.67 -5.47
N GLU A 49 -2.69 -11.93 -4.70
CA GLU A 49 -3.38 -13.21 -4.67
C GLU A 49 -4.11 -13.48 -6.00
N THR A 50 -4.76 -12.47 -6.55
CA THR A 50 -5.52 -12.54 -7.80
C THR A 50 -4.60 -12.90 -8.96
N ARG A 51 -3.44 -12.23 -9.11
CA ARG A 51 -2.50 -12.52 -10.20
C ARG A 51 -1.97 -13.96 -10.18
N ARG A 52 -1.99 -14.64 -9.03
CA ARG A 52 -1.50 -16.02 -8.88
C ARG A 52 -2.55 -17.08 -9.22
N THR A 53 -3.81 -16.69 -9.49
CA THR A 53 -4.85 -17.64 -9.86
C THR A 53 -4.63 -18.21 -11.26
N ALA A 54 -5.28 -19.34 -11.55
CA ALA A 54 -5.11 -20.06 -12.81
C ALA A 54 -5.41 -19.23 -14.06
N ARG A 55 -6.32 -18.26 -13.97
CA ARG A 55 -6.66 -17.38 -15.10
C ARG A 55 -5.56 -16.38 -15.42
N TRP A 56 -4.86 -15.89 -14.40
CA TRP A 56 -3.98 -14.72 -14.51
C TRP A 56 -2.50 -15.07 -14.49
N ASN A 57 -2.11 -16.16 -13.83
CA ASN A 57 -0.70 -16.44 -13.52
C ASN A 57 0.25 -16.44 -14.72
N ALA A 58 -0.23 -16.83 -15.90
CA ALA A 58 0.57 -16.88 -17.13
C ALA A 58 1.04 -15.49 -17.60
N TYR A 59 0.32 -14.42 -17.24
CA TYR A 59 0.70 -13.04 -17.58
C TYR A 59 1.75 -12.45 -16.63
N PHE A 60 1.97 -13.09 -15.48
CA PHE A 60 2.82 -12.58 -14.39
C PHE A 60 4.04 -13.47 -14.13
N GLN A 61 4.56 -14.09 -15.18
CA GLN A 61 5.88 -14.74 -15.11
C GLN A 61 6.94 -13.67 -14.80
N ASP A 62 7.85 -13.98 -13.88
CA ASP A 62 8.91 -13.07 -13.41
C ASP A 62 8.38 -11.71 -12.93
N PHE A 63 7.27 -11.74 -12.19
CA PHE A 63 6.68 -10.56 -11.56
C PHE A 63 7.13 -10.43 -10.11
N ASP A 64 7.88 -9.36 -9.84
CA ASP A 64 8.24 -8.94 -8.49
C ASP A 64 7.08 -8.16 -7.85
N ASP A 65 6.78 -8.49 -6.60
CA ASP A 65 5.77 -7.76 -5.82
C ASP A 65 6.23 -6.30 -5.66
N PRO A 66 5.51 -5.34 -6.25
CA PRO A 66 5.90 -3.93 -6.21
C PRO A 66 5.64 -3.30 -4.85
N TYR A 67 4.91 -3.99 -3.96
CA TYR A 67 4.38 -3.40 -2.76
C TYR A 67 5.07 -3.93 -1.50
N LEU A 68 5.74 -3.05 -0.78
CA LEU A 68 6.28 -3.38 0.54
C LEU A 68 5.28 -3.05 1.65
N HIS A 69 4.67 -4.09 2.23
CA HIS A 69 3.75 -3.98 3.36
C HIS A 69 4.48 -4.16 4.70
N LEU A 70 5.21 -3.14 5.16
CA LEU A 70 5.70 -3.12 6.54
C LEU A 70 4.55 -2.81 7.50
N THR A 71 4.52 -3.48 8.65
CA THR A 71 3.70 -3.02 9.79
C THR A 71 4.29 -1.73 10.36
N PRO A 72 3.50 -0.94 11.11
CA PRO A 72 4.01 0.23 11.81
C PRO A 72 5.23 -0.07 12.70
N GLU A 73 5.25 -1.22 13.36
CA GLU A 73 6.33 -1.67 14.24
C GLU A 73 7.59 -2.00 13.43
N GLU A 74 7.44 -2.71 12.31
CA GLU A 74 8.56 -3.04 11.42
C GLU A 74 9.18 -1.77 10.82
N TYR A 75 8.35 -0.82 10.40
CA TYR A 75 8.80 0.46 9.85
C TYR A 75 9.49 1.32 10.92
N ALA A 76 8.94 1.38 12.14
CA ALA A 76 9.56 2.09 13.26
C ALA A 76 10.94 1.52 13.58
N ALA A 77 11.06 0.19 13.69
CA ALA A 77 12.34 -0.47 13.92
C ALA A 77 13.33 -0.23 12.78
N LEU A 78 12.86 -0.15 11.53
CA LEU A 78 13.69 0.19 10.38
C LEU A 78 14.20 1.64 10.44
N ALA A 79 13.35 2.59 10.85
CA ALA A 79 13.74 3.98 11.04
C ALA A 79 14.81 4.11 12.14
N GLU A 80 14.69 3.38 13.24
CA GLU A 80 15.70 3.38 14.32
C GLU A 80 17.05 2.86 13.84
N ARG A 81 17.07 1.76 13.08
CA ARG A 81 18.28 1.25 12.43
C ARG A 81 18.90 2.23 11.44
N SER A 82 18.12 3.19 10.95
CA SER A 82 18.55 4.21 9.99
C SER A 82 19.06 5.50 10.65
N GLY A 83 19.22 5.52 11.98
CA GLY A 83 19.72 6.70 12.71
C GLY A 83 18.62 7.66 13.19
N PHE A 84 17.36 7.24 13.19
CA PHE A 84 16.29 8.04 13.77
C PHE A 84 15.96 7.63 15.20
N ARG A 85 15.50 8.59 15.99
CA ARG A 85 14.65 8.33 17.16
C ARG A 85 13.20 8.47 16.75
N VAL A 86 12.38 7.47 17.02
CA VAL A 86 10.93 7.55 16.79
C VAL A 86 10.29 8.39 17.88
N LEU A 87 9.66 9.49 17.51
CA LEU A 87 8.97 10.39 18.45
C LEU A 87 7.50 9.99 18.64
N ARG A 88 6.85 9.58 17.55
CA ARG A 88 5.44 9.19 17.54
C ARG A 88 5.16 8.26 16.38
N VAL A 89 4.33 7.25 16.61
CA VAL A 89 3.68 6.45 15.57
C VAL A 89 2.18 6.45 15.87
N SER A 90 1.36 6.64 14.85
CA SER A 90 -0.08 6.42 14.96
C SER A 90 -0.63 5.84 13.67
N THR A 91 -1.54 4.89 13.81
CA THR A 91 -2.20 4.22 12.68
C THR A 91 -3.69 4.46 12.76
N LYS A 92 -4.31 4.73 11.61
CA LYS A 92 -5.76 4.92 11.47
C LYS A 92 -6.28 3.98 10.39
N ASP A 93 -7.42 3.36 10.68
CA ASP A 93 -8.20 2.62 9.69
C ASP A 93 -9.09 3.62 8.94
N HIS A 94 -8.86 3.78 7.64
CA HIS A 94 -9.62 4.65 6.77
C HIS A 94 -10.50 3.85 5.82
N ALA A 95 -11.68 4.39 5.54
CA ALA A 95 -12.62 3.83 4.58
C ALA A 95 -13.09 4.93 3.63
N TRP A 96 -13.24 4.57 2.35
CA TRP A 96 -13.78 5.42 1.31
C TRP A 96 -14.82 4.67 0.48
N ASP A 97 -16.08 5.09 0.60
CA ASP A 97 -17.21 4.50 -0.13
C ASP A 97 -17.36 5.17 -1.50
N PHE A 98 -17.10 4.40 -2.57
CA PHE A 98 -17.24 4.85 -3.96
C PHE A 98 -18.68 4.85 -4.46
N ARG A 99 -19.65 4.40 -3.65
CA ARG A 99 -21.10 4.33 -3.94
C ARG A 99 -21.51 3.41 -5.08
N SER A 100 -20.59 3.03 -5.95
CA SER A 100 -20.86 2.19 -7.11
C SER A 100 -19.64 1.37 -7.51
N ARG A 101 -19.89 0.19 -8.07
CA ARG A 101 -18.85 -0.68 -8.60
C ARG A 101 -18.08 -0.04 -9.74
N MET A 102 -18.75 0.73 -10.58
CA MET A 102 -18.12 1.44 -11.70
C MET A 102 -17.09 2.46 -11.20
N ALA A 103 -17.42 3.26 -10.17
CA ALA A 103 -16.50 4.24 -9.61
C ALA A 103 -15.31 3.55 -8.92
N PHE A 104 -15.54 2.47 -8.16
CA PHE A 104 -14.47 1.75 -7.50
C PHE A 104 -13.53 1.05 -8.49
N SER A 105 -14.09 0.45 -9.55
CA SER A 105 -13.30 -0.12 -10.66
C SER A 105 -12.47 0.93 -11.37
N GLY A 106 -13.02 2.14 -11.61
CA GLY A 106 -12.27 3.26 -12.17
C GLY A 106 -11.09 3.69 -11.29
N PHE A 107 -11.26 3.73 -9.97
CA PHE A 107 -10.16 3.96 -9.03
C PHE A 107 -9.09 2.86 -9.12
N CYS A 108 -9.50 1.58 -9.11
CA CYS A 108 -8.58 0.45 -9.19
C CYS A 108 -7.84 0.37 -10.53
N ALA A 109 -8.45 0.81 -11.63
CA ALA A 109 -7.80 0.86 -12.94
C ALA A 109 -6.53 1.72 -12.94
N VAL A 110 -6.52 2.78 -12.11
CA VAL A 110 -5.36 3.66 -11.93
C VAL A 110 -4.48 3.20 -10.76
N GLY A 111 -5.08 2.78 -9.64
CA GLY A 111 -4.33 2.34 -8.46
C GLY A 111 -3.58 1.03 -8.63
N CYS A 112 -4.04 0.15 -9.53
CA CYS A 112 -3.45 -1.18 -9.75
C CYS A 112 -2.58 -1.25 -11.02
N VAL A 113 -2.05 -0.12 -11.51
CA VAL A 113 -1.25 -0.07 -12.75
C VAL A 113 -0.03 -1.00 -12.73
N ALA A 114 0.58 -1.21 -11.55
CA ALA A 114 1.68 -2.15 -11.40
C ALA A 114 1.31 -3.58 -11.88
N TRP A 115 0.05 -4.00 -11.68
CA TRP A 115 -0.48 -5.28 -12.18
C TRP A 115 -1.07 -5.17 -13.58
N THR A 116 -1.94 -4.19 -13.82
CA THR A 116 -2.72 -4.12 -15.06
C THR A 116 -1.86 -3.79 -16.28
N SER A 117 -0.68 -3.19 -16.10
CA SER A 117 0.29 -2.95 -17.18
C SER A 117 0.88 -4.23 -17.77
N ARG A 118 0.91 -5.35 -17.01
CA ARG A 118 1.34 -6.67 -17.49
C ARG A 118 0.28 -7.38 -18.33
N LEU A 119 -0.97 -6.92 -18.26
CA LEU A 119 -2.10 -7.54 -18.93
C LEU A 119 -2.35 -6.92 -20.32
N PRO A 120 -2.77 -7.73 -21.31
CA PRO A 120 -3.36 -7.23 -22.55
C PRO A 120 -4.53 -6.29 -22.24
N ALA A 121 -4.74 -5.26 -23.07
CA ALA A 121 -5.78 -4.26 -22.82
C ALA A 121 -7.19 -4.85 -22.61
N GLY A 122 -7.52 -5.92 -23.33
CA GLY A 122 -8.81 -6.62 -23.20
C GLY A 122 -9.01 -7.38 -21.88
N GLU A 123 -7.93 -7.72 -21.17
CA GLU A 123 -7.99 -8.49 -19.92
C GLU A 123 -8.03 -7.61 -18.67
N ARG A 124 -7.69 -6.32 -18.77
CA ARG A 124 -7.52 -5.43 -17.62
C ARG A 124 -8.80 -5.25 -16.81
N THR A 125 -9.94 -5.05 -17.49
CA THR A 125 -11.24 -4.87 -16.84
C THR A 125 -11.65 -6.12 -16.08
N ASP A 126 -11.45 -7.30 -16.67
CA ASP A 126 -11.81 -8.57 -16.05
C ASP A 126 -10.92 -8.87 -14.84
N PHE A 127 -9.63 -8.53 -14.90
CA PHE A 127 -8.74 -8.63 -13.75
C PHE A 127 -9.18 -7.74 -12.60
N ILE A 128 -9.54 -6.48 -12.87
CA ILE A 128 -10.03 -5.56 -11.84
C ILE A 128 -11.34 -6.08 -11.23
N ASN A 129 -12.22 -6.67 -12.04
CA ASN A 129 -13.45 -7.25 -11.51
C ASN A 129 -13.19 -8.46 -10.60
N ASP A 130 -12.32 -9.40 -11.00
CA ASP A 130 -11.96 -10.55 -10.16
C ASP A 130 -11.26 -10.10 -8.86
N LEU A 131 -10.37 -9.10 -8.96
CA LEU A 131 -9.75 -8.46 -7.79
C LEU A 131 -10.79 -7.91 -6.83
N LEU A 132 -11.73 -7.10 -7.33
CA LEU A 132 -12.71 -6.44 -6.48
C LEU A 132 -13.71 -7.42 -5.85
N ASP A 133 -14.08 -8.50 -6.56
CA ASP A 133 -14.94 -9.56 -6.01
C ASP A 133 -14.24 -10.31 -4.86
N ARG A 134 -12.95 -10.59 -5.00
CA ARG A 134 -12.13 -11.19 -3.92
C ARG A 134 -11.91 -10.21 -2.77
N TYR A 135 -11.71 -8.93 -3.08
CA TYR A 135 -11.44 -7.91 -2.08
C TYR A 135 -12.67 -7.67 -1.19
N GLN A 136 -13.87 -7.69 -1.77
CA GLN A 136 -15.12 -7.59 -1.01
C GLN A 136 -15.18 -8.62 0.14
N ALA A 137 -14.77 -9.86 -0.10
CA ALA A 137 -14.80 -10.92 0.91
C ALA A 137 -13.88 -10.64 2.13
N VAL A 138 -12.86 -9.79 1.97
CA VAL A 138 -11.89 -9.49 3.03
C VAL A 138 -12.14 -8.11 3.66
N ALA A 139 -12.61 -7.14 2.87
CA ALA A 139 -12.79 -5.78 3.32
C ALA A 139 -14.20 -5.44 3.78
N SER A 140 -15.20 -6.14 3.24
CA SER A 140 -16.61 -5.80 3.39
C SER A 140 -17.43 -7.08 3.58
N PRO A 141 -17.24 -7.79 4.70
CA PRO A 141 -18.03 -9.00 4.98
C PRO A 141 -19.52 -8.69 5.19
N ASP A 142 -19.85 -7.45 5.54
CA ASP A 142 -21.22 -6.97 5.75
C ASP A 142 -21.84 -6.42 4.45
N SER A 143 -23.13 -6.67 4.26
CA SER A 143 -23.90 -6.15 3.10
C SER A 143 -23.92 -4.62 3.10
N GLY A 144 -23.64 -4.00 1.95
CA GLY A 144 -23.69 -2.54 1.75
C GLY A 144 -22.33 -1.83 1.72
N GLU A 145 -21.23 -2.54 1.98
CA GLU A 145 -19.86 -1.98 1.91
C GLU A 145 -19.06 -2.48 0.70
N GLU A 146 -19.72 -3.07 -0.29
CA GLU A 146 -19.06 -3.75 -1.43
C GLU A 146 -18.17 -2.82 -2.26
N ASN A 147 -18.44 -1.51 -2.21
CA ASN A 147 -17.71 -0.49 -2.96
C ASN A 147 -16.84 0.39 -2.08
N THR A 148 -16.44 -0.10 -0.90
CA THR A 148 -15.64 0.64 0.07
C THR A 148 -14.17 0.22 0.00
N PHE A 149 -13.30 1.16 -0.36
CA PHE A 149 -11.86 0.99 -0.23
C PHE A 149 -11.45 1.23 1.22
N LYS A 150 -10.69 0.31 1.82
CA LYS A 150 -10.27 0.39 3.22
C LYS A 150 -8.77 0.19 3.32
N PHE A 151 -8.09 1.06 4.04
CA PHE A 151 -6.63 1.04 4.15
C PHE A 151 -6.18 1.57 5.51
N TYR A 152 -5.04 1.06 6.00
CA TYR A 152 -4.43 1.60 7.21
C TYR A 152 -3.43 2.67 6.83
N GLN A 153 -3.61 3.87 7.36
CA GLN A 153 -2.66 4.96 7.22
C GLN A 153 -1.84 5.09 8.50
N MET A 154 -0.52 5.02 8.37
CA MET A 154 0.42 5.34 9.42
C MET A 154 0.94 6.76 9.24
N ASP A 155 0.95 7.51 10.35
CA ASP A 155 1.68 8.76 10.52
C ASP A 155 2.82 8.50 11.52
N ILE A 156 4.06 8.80 11.13
CA ILE A 156 5.26 8.63 11.96
C ILE A 156 6.08 9.93 12.01
N SER A 157 6.46 10.32 13.22
CA SER A 157 7.33 11.46 13.51
C SER A 157 8.70 10.94 13.96
N LEU A 158 9.76 11.41 13.32
CA LEU A 158 11.13 10.96 13.52
C LEU A 158 12.05 12.15 13.82
N LEU A 159 13.05 11.95 14.68
CA LEU A 159 14.14 12.89 14.92
C LEU A 159 15.46 12.28 14.47
N ALA A 160 16.24 12.98 13.64
CA ALA A 160 17.59 12.56 13.28
C ALA A 160 18.52 12.67 14.49
N ILE A 161 19.16 11.55 14.85
CA ILE A 161 20.16 11.45 15.94
C ILE A 161 21.53 11.06 15.40
#